data_AF-D8UCF2-F1
#
_entry.id   AF-D8UCF2-F1
#
_cell.length_a   1.000
_cell.length_b   1.000
_cell.length_c   1.000
_cell.angle_alpha   90.00
_cell.angle_beta   90.00
_cell.angle_gamma   90.00
#
_symmetry.space_group_name_H-M   'P 1'
#
loop_
_entity.id
_entity.type
_entity.pdbx_description
1 polymer ?
#
loop_
_entity_poly.entity_id
_entity_poly.type
_entity_poly.pdbx_seq_one_letter_code
_entity_poly.pdbx_strand_id
1 'polypeptide(L)'
;DAGDVRGASDVRDAGDVRGAGAVHDAGDLRDAGAVRGAGAVRDAGDVRDAGDVRGAGDVRDAGAVRGAGDVRGAGDDRNAGDVRGAGDVRDAGDVRDAGDVRDAGDVRGASDVRDAGDVRGAGDVHGAGDVRNAGDVHGAGDVRDAGDVRGASDVRDAGDVRGAGAVHDAGDLRDAGAVRGAGAVRGAGDVRNAGDVRGAGDVRDAGDVRGAGDVRGAGDDRNAGDVRGAGDVRDAGAVHDAGDLRDA
;
A
#
# COMPACT_ATOMS: atom_id res chain seq x y z
N ASP A 1 -22.32 28.36 9.43
CA ASP A 1 -22.74 28.86 8.12
C ASP A 1 -22.69 27.70 7.15
N ALA A 2 -23.77 27.37 6.46
CA ALA A 2 -23.91 26.15 5.65
C ALA A 2 -23.49 26.36 4.18
N GLY A 3 -22.45 27.16 3.97
CA GLY A 3 -21.95 27.52 2.64
C GLY A 3 -20.87 26.54 2.17
N ASP A 4 -20.93 26.19 0.89
CA ASP A 4 -19.78 25.63 0.19
C ASP A 4 -18.63 26.65 0.19
N VAL A 5 -17.42 26.20 0.45
CA VAL A 5 -16.21 27.02 0.28
C VAL A 5 -15.69 26.80 -1.13
N ARG A 6 -15.59 27.88 -1.91
CA ARG A 6 -15.09 27.81 -3.29
C ARG A 6 -14.07 28.92 -3.54
N GLY A 7 -12.85 28.56 -3.90
CA GLY A 7 -11.84 29.49 -4.37
C GLY A 7 -11.32 29.11 -5.75
N ALA A 8 -10.97 30.13 -6.54
CA ALA A 8 -10.48 29.97 -7.91
C ALA A 8 -9.01 30.42 -8.05
N SER A 9 -8.34 30.68 -6.93
CA SER A 9 -7.01 31.28 -6.83
C SER A 9 -6.33 30.77 -5.57
N ASP A 10 -5.00 30.81 -5.53
CA ASP A 10 -4.21 30.28 -4.41
C ASP A 10 -4.71 30.77 -3.04
N VAL A 11 -4.99 29.83 -2.15
CA VAL A 11 -5.43 30.10 -0.78
C VAL A 11 -4.25 29.91 0.16
N ARG A 12 -3.99 30.93 0.98
CA ARG A 12 -2.98 30.88 2.04
C ARG A 12 -3.63 31.30 3.35
N ASP A 13 -3.80 30.34 4.26
CA ASP A 13 -4.34 30.61 5.59
C ASP A 13 -3.32 30.17 6.66
N ALA A 14 -3.39 30.83 7.82
CA ALA A 14 -2.58 30.51 8.98
C ALA A 14 -3.39 29.81 10.09
N GLY A 15 -4.67 29.56 9.86
CA GLY A 15 -5.57 28.85 10.77
C GLY A 15 -6.57 27.98 10.01
N ASP A 16 -7.27 27.11 10.74
CA ASP A 16 -8.10 26.05 10.17
C ASP A 16 -9.12 26.53 9.11
N VAL A 17 -8.98 26.04 7.88
CA VAL A 17 -10.03 26.15 6.85
C VAL A 17 -11.17 25.17 7.17
N ARG A 18 -12.39 25.69 7.39
CA ARG A 18 -13.58 24.88 7.74
C ARG A 18 -14.76 25.19 6.83
N GLY A 19 -15.21 24.18 6.08
CA GLY A 19 -16.44 24.23 5.28
C GLY A 19 -17.53 23.35 5.88
N ALA A 20 -18.72 23.91 6.09
CA ALA A 20 -19.90 23.11 6.50
C ALA A 20 -20.57 22.39 5.31
N GLY A 21 -20.18 22.71 4.08
CA GLY A 21 -20.57 22.05 2.84
C GLY A 21 -19.38 21.38 2.16
N ALA A 22 -19.35 21.38 0.82
CA ALA A 22 -18.18 20.95 0.07
C ALA A 22 -17.09 22.05 0.05
N VAL A 23 -15.83 21.64 0.02
CA VAL A 23 -14.67 22.52 -0.18
C VAL A 23 -14.14 22.26 -1.58
N HIS A 24 -14.04 23.30 -2.40
CA HIS A 24 -13.55 23.21 -3.76
C HIS A 24 -12.53 24.33 -4.03
N ASP A 25 -11.25 24.00 -4.22
CA ASP A 25 -10.26 24.97 -4.67
C ASP A 25 -9.63 24.59 -6.00
N ALA A 26 -9.55 25.58 -6.90
CA ALA A 26 -8.91 25.40 -8.20
C ALA A 26 -7.42 25.84 -8.22
N GLY A 27 -6.94 26.49 -7.16
CA GLY A 27 -5.55 26.95 -7.00
C GLY A 27 -4.77 26.14 -5.97
N ASP A 28 -3.53 26.55 -5.69
CA ASP A 28 -2.73 25.92 -4.62
C ASP A 28 -3.33 26.26 -3.25
N LEU A 29 -3.49 25.26 -2.39
CA LEU A 29 -3.89 25.44 -1.00
C LEU A 29 -2.68 25.32 -0.08
N ARG A 30 -2.47 26.32 0.80
CA ARG A 30 -1.40 26.27 1.80
C ARG A 30 -1.97 26.70 3.15
N ASP A 31 -2.22 25.75 4.04
CA ASP A 31 -2.71 26.03 5.37
C ASP A 31 -1.70 25.59 6.45
N ALA A 32 -1.55 26.42 7.48
CA ALA A 32 -0.83 26.03 8.69
C ALA A 32 -1.75 25.28 9.67
N GLY A 33 -3.08 25.40 9.51
CA GLY A 33 -4.10 24.72 10.28
C GLY A 33 -4.59 23.42 9.65
N ALA A 34 -5.71 22.90 10.17
CA ALA A 34 -6.39 21.72 9.65
C ALA A 34 -7.50 22.10 8.67
N VAL A 35 -7.53 21.47 7.49
CA VAL A 35 -8.61 21.61 6.51
C VAL A 35 -9.73 20.62 6.84
N ARG A 36 -10.95 21.11 7.03
CA ARG A 36 -12.13 20.29 7.37
C ARG A 36 -13.34 20.60 6.50
N GLY A 37 -13.82 19.60 5.77
CA GLY A 37 -15.09 19.65 5.03
C GLY A 37 -16.11 18.67 5.61
N ALA A 38 -17.34 19.15 5.87
CA ALA A 38 -18.45 18.26 6.22
C ALA A 38 -19.02 17.51 4.99
N GLY A 39 -18.70 17.97 3.78
CA GLY A 39 -18.97 17.29 2.51
C GLY A 39 -17.70 16.74 1.84
N ALA A 40 -17.68 16.71 0.51
CA ALA A 40 -16.48 16.35 -0.25
C ALA A 40 -15.45 17.50 -0.24
N VAL A 41 -14.17 17.14 -0.26
CA VAL A 41 -13.04 18.07 -0.42
C VAL A 41 -12.43 17.83 -1.79
N ARG A 42 -12.21 18.89 -2.58
CA ARG A 42 -11.73 18.80 -3.95
C ARG A 42 -10.77 19.90 -4.33
N ASP A 43 -9.50 19.55 -4.47
CA ASP A 43 -8.49 20.51 -4.88
C ASP A 43 -7.86 20.14 -6.23
N ALA A 44 -7.83 21.12 -7.13
CA ALA A 44 -7.20 20.96 -8.44
C ALA A 44 -5.71 21.33 -8.44
N GLY A 45 -5.25 22.08 -7.43
CA GLY A 45 -3.86 22.50 -7.25
C GLY A 45 -3.11 21.66 -6.21
N ASP A 46 -1.86 22.06 -5.90
CA ASP A 46 -1.09 21.41 -4.83
C ASP A 46 -1.67 21.78 -3.46
N VAL A 47 -1.84 20.80 -2.57
CA VAL A 47 -2.22 21.01 -1.18
C VAL A 47 -0.98 20.90 -0.30
N ARG A 48 -0.73 21.92 0.53
CA ARG A 48 0.37 21.92 1.50
C ARG A 48 -0.10 22.30 2.89
N ASP A 49 -0.30 21.30 3.74
CA ASP A 49 -0.83 21.49 5.08
C ASP A 49 0.12 21.03 6.18
N ALA A 50 0.26 21.89 7.20
CA ALA A 50 0.93 21.47 8.43
C ALA A 50 -0.01 20.69 9.36
N GLY A 51 -1.33 20.82 9.21
CA GLY A 51 -2.36 20.12 9.96
C GLY A 51 -3.01 18.96 9.21
N ASP A 52 -4.06 18.38 9.81
CA ASP A 52 -4.81 17.27 9.21
C ASP A 52 -5.77 17.75 8.12
N VAL A 53 -5.92 16.98 7.05
CA VAL A 53 -6.99 17.13 6.06
C VAL A 53 -8.11 16.13 6.37
N ARG A 54 -9.33 16.61 6.56
CA ARG A 54 -10.48 15.74 6.92
C ARG A 54 -11.73 16.04 6.11
N GLY A 55 -12.24 15.03 5.41
CA GLY A 55 -13.52 15.05 4.69
C GLY A 55 -14.53 14.07 5.30
N ALA A 56 -15.77 14.51 5.50
CA ALA A 56 -16.86 13.58 5.85
C ALA A 56 -17.46 12.85 4.62
N GLY A 57 -17.06 13.25 3.42
CA GLY A 57 -17.25 12.50 2.17
C GLY A 57 -15.91 12.26 1.46
N ASP A 58 -15.95 12.03 0.15
CA ASP A 58 -14.75 11.82 -0.67
C ASP A 58 -13.76 13.01 -0.62
N VAL A 59 -12.47 12.72 -0.47
CA VAL A 59 -11.37 13.67 -0.73
C VAL A 59 -10.79 13.37 -2.10
N ARG A 60 -10.70 14.37 -2.99
CA ARG A 60 -9.95 14.17 -4.24
C ARG A 60 -9.11 15.35 -4.63
N ASP A 61 -7.84 15.04 -4.88
CA ASP A 61 -6.84 16.02 -5.24
C ASP A 61 -6.24 15.68 -6.61
N ALA A 62 -6.08 16.70 -7.44
CA ALA A 62 -5.43 16.55 -8.74
C ALA A 62 -3.93 16.94 -8.70
N GLY A 63 -3.54 17.75 -7.71
CA GLY A 63 -2.16 18.16 -7.47
C GLY A 63 -1.44 17.32 -6.42
N ALA A 64 -0.20 17.68 -6.09
CA ALA A 64 0.54 16.97 -5.04
C ALA A 64 0.02 17.36 -3.66
N VAL A 65 -0.18 16.38 -2.79
CA VAL A 65 -0.55 16.58 -1.39
C VAL A 65 0.71 16.44 -0.55
N ARG A 66 1.06 17.48 0.21
CA ARG A 66 2.22 17.46 1.11
C ARG A 66 1.86 17.95 2.50
N GLY A 67 2.13 17.15 3.53
CA GLY A 67 1.83 17.62 4.87
C GLY A 67 2.46 16.86 6.01
N ALA A 68 2.34 17.44 7.21
CA ALA A 68 2.78 16.79 8.44
C ALA A 68 1.62 16.11 9.19
N GLY A 69 0.37 16.48 8.89
CA GLY A 69 -0.83 15.90 9.49
C GLY A 69 -1.40 14.72 8.70
N ASP A 70 -2.41 14.09 9.28
CA ASP A 70 -3.10 12.95 8.69
C ASP A 70 -4.07 13.39 7.58
N VAL A 71 -4.24 12.56 6.56
CA VAL A 71 -5.33 12.68 5.58
C VAL A 71 -6.41 11.66 5.94
N ARG A 72 -7.65 12.13 6.14
CA ARG A 72 -8.77 11.26 6.55
C ARG A 72 -10.06 11.54 5.78
N GLY A 73 -10.49 10.56 4.99
CA GLY A 73 -11.83 10.48 4.40
C GLY A 73 -12.79 9.62 5.21
N ALA A 74 -14.09 9.86 5.04
CA ALA A 74 -15.12 8.87 5.35
C ALA A 74 -15.77 8.29 4.07
N GLY A 75 -15.29 8.74 2.89
CA GLY A 75 -15.77 8.40 1.55
C GLY A 75 -14.70 7.63 0.79
N ASP A 76 -14.46 7.96 -0.49
CA ASP A 76 -13.24 7.52 -1.20
C ASP A 76 -12.21 8.66 -1.29
N ASP A 77 -10.95 8.32 -1.06
CA ASP A 77 -9.78 9.18 -1.21
C ASP A 77 -9.11 8.87 -2.55
N ARG A 78 -9.00 9.88 -3.41
CA ARG A 78 -8.33 9.73 -4.71
C ARG A 78 -7.38 10.87 -5.00
N ASN A 79 -6.09 10.58 -5.08
CA ASN A 79 -5.11 11.56 -5.51
C ASN A 79 -4.57 11.23 -6.91
N ALA A 80 -4.57 12.22 -7.80
CA ALA A 80 -3.89 12.08 -9.09
C ALA A 80 -2.40 12.45 -9.03
N GLY A 81 -2.00 13.23 -8.03
CA GLY A 81 -0.61 13.65 -7.81
C GLY A 81 0.13 12.78 -6.79
N ASP A 82 1.37 13.16 -6.49
CA ASP A 82 2.16 12.53 -5.42
C ASP A 82 1.57 12.88 -4.04
N VAL A 83 1.49 11.90 -3.15
CA VAL A 83 1.23 12.10 -1.72
C VAL A 83 2.56 12.02 -0.97
N ARG A 84 2.90 13.05 -0.17
CA ARG A 84 4.09 13.01 0.68
C ARG A 84 3.81 13.54 2.08
N GLY A 85 3.98 12.70 3.09
CA GLY A 85 3.66 13.11 4.45
C GLY A 85 4.47 12.44 5.54
N ALA A 86 4.15 12.87 6.76
CA ALA A 86 4.58 12.20 7.98
C ALA A 86 3.40 11.65 8.81
N GLY A 87 2.16 11.95 8.39
CA GLY A 87 0.93 11.52 9.05
C GLY A 87 0.35 10.29 8.38
N ASP A 88 -0.74 9.74 8.89
CA ASP A 88 -1.37 8.59 8.27
C ASP A 88 -2.34 9.01 7.16
N VAL A 89 -2.49 8.18 6.13
CA VAL A 89 -3.60 8.25 5.17
C VAL A 89 -4.63 7.20 5.57
N ARG A 90 -5.85 7.62 5.92
CA ARG A 90 -6.89 6.70 6.41
C ARG A 90 -8.25 6.99 5.82
N ASP A 91 -8.84 6.01 5.16
CA ASP A 91 -10.19 6.13 4.62
C ASP A 91 -11.11 4.93 4.96
N ALA A 92 -12.40 5.23 5.08
CA ALA A 92 -13.46 4.24 5.22
C ALA A 92 -13.88 3.61 3.87
N GLY A 93 -13.61 4.27 2.74
CA GLY A 93 -13.81 3.70 1.40
C GLY A 93 -12.51 3.21 0.76
N ASP A 94 -12.41 3.37 -0.56
CA ASP A 94 -11.22 3.02 -1.33
C ASP A 94 -10.18 4.14 -1.27
N VAL A 95 -8.90 3.78 -1.13
CA VAL A 95 -7.76 4.70 -1.31
C VAL A 95 -7.16 4.46 -2.70
N ARG A 96 -7.03 5.51 -3.52
CA ARG A 96 -6.52 5.39 -4.89
C ARG A 96 -5.55 6.51 -5.26
N ASP A 97 -4.26 6.20 -5.35
CA ASP A 97 -3.26 7.17 -5.77
C ASP A 97 -2.64 6.84 -7.13
N ALA A 98 -2.65 7.83 -8.02
CA ALA A 98 -2.03 7.68 -9.35
C ALA A 98 -0.53 8.07 -9.35
N GLY A 99 -0.11 8.90 -8.39
CA GLY A 99 1.28 9.31 -8.20
C GLY A 99 2.06 8.45 -7.20
N ASP A 100 3.28 8.87 -6.87
CA ASP A 100 4.07 8.22 -5.81
C ASP A 100 3.47 8.55 -4.44
N VAL A 101 3.37 7.55 -3.56
CA VAL A 101 3.03 7.74 -2.14
C VAL A 101 4.31 7.63 -1.32
N ARG A 102 4.62 8.67 -0.54
CA ARG A 102 5.76 8.67 0.38
C ARG A 102 5.36 9.09 1.77
N ASP A 103 5.17 8.14 2.66
CA ASP A 103 4.70 8.44 4.01
C ASP A 103 5.54 7.82 5.12
N ALA A 104 5.73 8.57 6.21
CA ALA A 104 6.24 8.01 7.44
C ALA A 104 5.13 7.32 8.26
N GLY A 105 3.87 7.72 8.05
CA GLY A 105 2.69 7.11 8.66
C GLY A 105 2.17 5.89 7.91
N ASP A 106 1.10 5.30 8.44
CA ASP A 106 0.40 4.17 7.85
C ASP A 106 -0.56 4.60 6.73
N VAL A 107 -0.73 3.75 5.72
CA VAL A 107 -1.79 3.88 4.70
C VAL A 107 -2.86 2.83 4.98
N ARG A 108 -4.11 3.26 5.22
CA ARG A 108 -5.20 2.36 5.63
C ARG A 108 -6.50 2.64 4.86
N GLY A 109 -7.01 1.65 4.14
CA GLY A 109 -8.33 1.67 3.53
C GLY A 109 -9.24 0.60 4.13
N ALA A 110 -10.49 0.95 4.48
CA ALA A 110 -11.46 -0.06 4.92
C ALA A 110 -12.09 -0.84 3.75
N SER A 111 -11.81 -0.43 2.51
CA SER A 111 -12.08 -1.19 1.27
C SER A 111 -10.75 -1.47 0.55
N ASP A 112 -10.64 -1.20 -0.76
CA ASP A 112 -9.42 -1.47 -1.53
C ASP A 112 -8.38 -0.34 -1.37
N VAL A 113 -7.09 -0.70 -1.44
CA VAL A 113 -5.98 0.26 -1.59
C VAL A 113 -5.33 0.02 -2.95
N ARG A 114 -5.25 1.06 -3.79
CA ARG A 114 -4.77 0.94 -5.18
C ARG A 114 -3.82 2.07 -5.56
N ASP A 115 -2.56 1.73 -5.77
CA ASP A 115 -1.55 2.70 -6.18
C ASP A 115 -0.99 2.38 -7.56
N ALA A 116 -0.84 3.41 -8.38
CA ALA A 116 -0.23 3.30 -9.70
C ALA A 116 1.25 3.69 -9.71
N GLY A 117 1.69 4.52 -8.76
CA GLY A 117 3.08 4.92 -8.56
C GLY A 117 3.80 4.11 -7.48
N ASP A 118 5.04 4.48 -7.16
CA ASP A 118 5.78 3.81 -6.10
C ASP A 118 5.18 4.15 -4.73
N VAL A 119 5.09 3.16 -3.84
CA VAL A 119 4.74 3.37 -2.43
C VAL A 119 5.99 3.19 -1.60
N ARG A 120 6.42 4.23 -0.89
CA ARG A 120 7.62 4.20 -0.03
C ARG A 120 7.30 4.71 1.35
N GLY A 121 7.55 3.94 2.40
CA GLY A 121 7.22 4.40 3.73
C GLY A 121 7.80 3.64 4.89
N ALA A 122 7.68 4.25 6.07
CA ALA A 122 8.07 3.63 7.33
C ALA A 122 6.89 2.96 8.05
N GLY A 123 5.66 3.39 7.75
CA GLY A 123 4.43 2.82 8.30
C GLY A 123 3.95 1.60 7.52
N ASP A 124 2.90 0.99 8.07
CA ASP A 124 2.26 -0.19 7.50
C ASP A 124 1.27 0.20 6.38
N VAL A 125 1.08 -0.68 5.40
CA VAL A 125 -0.01 -0.57 4.41
C VAL A 125 -1.08 -1.60 4.73
N HIS A 126 -2.32 -1.16 4.94
CA HIS A 126 -3.44 -2.04 5.30
C HIS A 126 -4.69 -1.82 4.45
N GLY A 127 -5.19 -2.90 3.85
CA GLY A 127 -6.51 -2.96 3.22
C GLY A 127 -7.44 -3.94 3.93
N ALA A 128 -8.74 -3.65 3.93
CA ALA A 128 -9.76 -4.66 4.23
C ALA A 128 -10.36 -5.30 2.95
N GLY A 129 -10.15 -4.67 1.79
CA GLY A 129 -10.43 -5.17 0.45
C GLY A 129 -9.20 -5.86 -0.14
N ASP A 130 -8.84 -5.53 -1.39
CA ASP A 130 -7.57 -5.90 -2.03
C ASP A 130 -6.54 -4.76 -1.91
N VAL A 131 -5.26 -5.09 -1.72
CA VAL A 131 -4.13 -4.15 -1.92
C VAL A 131 -3.49 -4.39 -3.28
N ARG A 132 -3.47 -3.38 -4.16
CA ARG A 132 -2.85 -3.48 -5.49
C ARG A 132 -1.90 -2.34 -5.75
N ASN A 133 -0.66 -2.65 -6.13
CA ASN A 133 0.30 -1.65 -6.57
C ASN A 133 0.87 -1.98 -7.95
N ALA A 134 0.90 -0.98 -8.83
CA ALA A 134 1.59 -1.08 -10.13
C ALA A 134 3.07 -0.66 -10.04
N GLY A 135 3.44 0.23 -9.11
CA GLY A 135 4.82 0.64 -8.84
C GLY A 135 5.52 -0.25 -7.82
N ASP A 136 6.75 0.10 -7.48
CA ASP A 136 7.52 -0.61 -6.44
C ASP A 136 6.94 -0.28 -5.05
N VAL A 137 6.88 -1.28 -4.16
CA VAL A 137 6.56 -1.08 -2.75
C VAL A 137 7.83 -1.19 -1.93
N HIS A 138 8.17 -0.15 -1.17
CA HIS A 138 9.32 -0.15 -0.27
C HIS A 138 8.93 0.29 1.15
N GLY A 139 8.90 -0.67 2.07
CA GLY A 139 8.42 -0.49 3.42
C GLY A 139 9.48 -0.79 4.49
N ALA A 140 9.33 -0.17 5.65
CA ALA A 140 9.85 -0.74 6.89
C ALA A 140 8.74 -1.38 7.75
N GLY A 141 7.47 -1.11 7.44
CA GLY A 141 6.29 -1.63 8.14
C GLY A 141 5.58 -2.70 7.31
N ASP A 142 4.67 -3.44 7.92
CA ASP A 142 4.02 -4.60 7.29
C ASP A 142 3.03 -4.20 6.18
N VAL A 143 2.95 -5.02 5.13
CA VAL A 143 1.84 -4.98 4.16
C VAL A 143 0.82 -6.05 4.52
N ARG A 144 -0.40 -5.63 4.90
CA ARG A 144 -1.45 -6.57 5.34
C ARG A 144 -2.76 -6.33 4.63
N ASP A 145 -3.41 -7.41 4.23
CA ASP A 145 -4.69 -7.33 3.56
C ASP A 145 -5.64 -8.49 3.89
N ALA A 146 -6.93 -8.20 3.93
CA ALA A 146 -7.96 -9.21 4.11
C ALA A 146 -8.40 -9.86 2.77
N GLY A 147 -8.06 -9.27 1.63
CA GLY A 147 -8.20 -9.84 0.30
C GLY A 147 -6.86 -10.27 -0.30
N ASP A 148 -6.67 -10.01 -1.59
CA ASP A 148 -5.44 -10.30 -2.32
C ASP A 148 -4.44 -9.14 -2.25
N VAL A 149 -3.17 -9.45 -2.01
CA VAL A 149 -2.04 -8.52 -2.19
C VAL A 149 -1.43 -8.75 -3.57
N ARG A 150 -1.40 -7.71 -4.42
CA ARG A 150 -0.90 -7.79 -5.81
C ARG A 150 0.07 -6.67 -6.13
N GLY A 151 1.32 -7.01 -6.45
CA GLY A 151 2.35 -6.11 -7.01
C GLY A 151 2.61 -6.42 -8.49
N ALA A 152 2.76 -5.37 -9.31
CA ALA A 152 3.23 -5.52 -10.69
C ALA A 152 4.75 -5.31 -10.84
N SER A 153 5.39 -4.77 -9.80
CA SER A 153 6.81 -4.45 -9.72
C SER A 153 7.35 -4.90 -8.35
N ASP A 154 8.63 -4.65 -8.05
CA ASP A 154 9.30 -5.21 -6.88
C ASP A 154 8.64 -4.79 -5.55
N VAL A 155 8.34 -5.76 -4.69
CA VAL A 155 7.99 -5.51 -3.28
C VAL A 155 9.22 -5.74 -2.41
N ARG A 156 9.64 -4.72 -1.66
CA ARG A 156 10.73 -4.82 -0.68
C ARG A 156 10.28 -4.32 0.68
N ASP A 157 10.24 -5.21 1.65
CA ASP A 157 9.80 -4.86 2.99
C ASP A 157 10.76 -5.35 4.07
N ALA A 158 10.83 -4.61 5.16
CA ALA A 158 11.43 -5.09 6.40
C ALA A 158 10.41 -5.77 7.32
N GLY A 159 9.12 -5.48 7.15
CA GLY A 159 8.00 -6.08 7.87
C GLY A 159 7.35 -7.23 7.10
N ASP A 160 6.42 -7.94 7.72
CA ASP A 160 5.74 -9.09 7.10
C ASP A 160 4.77 -8.68 5.97
N VAL A 161 4.80 -9.40 4.84
CA VAL A 161 3.72 -9.35 3.82
C VAL A 161 2.65 -10.43 4.08
N ARG A 162 1.39 -10.03 4.28
CA ARG A 162 0.28 -10.93 4.63
C ARG A 162 -1.00 -10.65 3.84
N GLY A 163 -1.56 -11.67 3.19
CA GLY A 163 -2.88 -11.63 2.57
C GLY A 163 -3.77 -12.78 3.06
N ALA A 164 -5.03 -12.52 3.39
CA ALA A 164 -5.99 -13.61 3.62
C ALA A 164 -6.46 -14.25 2.30
N GLY A 165 -6.28 -13.57 1.17
CA GLY A 165 -6.36 -14.11 -0.17
C GLY A 165 -5.01 -14.61 -0.69
N ALA A 166 -4.80 -14.47 -1.99
CA ALA A 166 -3.54 -14.76 -2.65
C ALA A 166 -2.55 -13.60 -2.55
N VAL A 167 -1.26 -13.92 -2.46
CA VAL A 167 -0.17 -12.95 -2.58
C VAL A 167 0.48 -13.15 -3.94
N HIS A 168 0.48 -12.12 -4.78
CA HIS A 168 1.03 -12.17 -6.12
C HIS A 168 1.98 -11.02 -6.38
N ASP A 169 3.18 -11.33 -6.85
CA ASP A 169 4.13 -10.35 -7.35
C ASP A 169 4.64 -10.75 -8.74
N ALA A 170 4.68 -9.80 -9.66
CA ALA A 170 5.28 -9.97 -10.98
C ALA A 170 6.78 -9.61 -10.99
N GLY A 171 7.26 -8.83 -10.01
CA GLY A 171 8.66 -8.49 -9.79
C GLY A 171 9.35 -9.39 -8.76
N ASP A 172 10.49 -8.93 -8.25
CA ASP A 172 11.20 -9.56 -7.13
C ASP A 172 10.51 -9.23 -5.81
N LEU A 173 10.24 -10.25 -5.00
CA LEU A 173 9.74 -10.07 -3.64
C LEU A 173 10.88 -10.24 -2.64
N ARG A 174 11.21 -9.19 -1.89
CA ARG A 174 12.31 -9.19 -0.91
C ARG A 174 11.79 -8.80 0.45
N ASP A 175 11.74 -9.76 1.35
CA ASP A 175 11.19 -9.52 2.68
C ASP A 175 12.20 -9.92 3.77
N ALA A 176 12.28 -9.13 4.84
CA ALA A 176 12.95 -9.55 6.06
C ALA A 176 11.99 -10.28 7.02
N GLY A 177 10.69 -10.02 6.91
CA GLY A 177 9.60 -10.65 7.65
C GLY A 177 9.02 -11.89 6.97
N ALA A 178 7.99 -12.50 7.54
CA ALA A 178 7.33 -13.66 6.96
C ALA A 178 6.34 -13.25 5.85
N VAL A 179 6.37 -13.98 4.74
CA VAL A 179 5.40 -13.82 3.64
C VAL A 179 4.31 -14.88 3.81
N ARG A 180 3.04 -14.47 3.96
CA ARG A 180 1.93 -15.39 4.22
C ARG A 180 0.71 -15.10 3.37
N GLY A 181 0.25 -16.11 2.65
CA GLY A 181 -1.05 -16.13 1.96
C GLY A 181 -1.91 -17.26 2.49
N ALA A 182 -3.18 -17.01 2.84
CA ALA A 182 -4.12 -18.12 3.05
C ALA A 182 -4.63 -18.70 1.71
N GLY A 183 -4.42 -17.98 0.60
CA GLY A 183 -4.53 -18.49 -0.76
C GLY A 183 -3.19 -18.99 -1.33
N ALA A 184 -3.02 -18.83 -2.64
CA ALA A 184 -1.75 -19.11 -3.32
C ALA A 184 -0.74 -17.98 -3.11
N VAL A 185 0.54 -18.31 -3.00
CA VAL A 185 1.63 -17.34 -3.05
C VAL A 185 2.32 -17.52 -4.40
N ARG A 186 2.39 -16.46 -5.23
CA ARG A 186 3.10 -16.55 -6.51
C ARG A 186 4.03 -15.38 -6.77
N GLY A 187 5.26 -15.69 -7.18
CA GLY A 187 6.24 -14.76 -7.72
C GLY A 187 6.52 -15.06 -9.19
N ALA A 188 6.79 -14.03 -9.99
CA ALA A 188 7.41 -14.20 -11.30
C ALA A 188 8.90 -13.82 -11.31
N GLY A 189 9.34 -12.98 -10.36
CA GLY A 189 10.76 -12.68 -10.09
C GLY A 189 11.34 -13.52 -8.95
N ASP A 190 12.50 -13.14 -8.43
CA ASP A 190 13.13 -13.85 -7.30
C ASP A 190 12.37 -13.56 -5.99
N VAL A 191 12.00 -14.59 -5.23
CA VAL A 191 11.58 -14.43 -3.83
C VAL A 191 12.78 -14.59 -2.91
N ARG A 192 13.17 -13.52 -2.22
CA ARG A 192 14.21 -13.56 -1.18
C ARG A 192 13.63 -13.20 0.18
N ASN A 193 13.58 -14.17 1.08
CA ASN A 193 13.00 -13.94 2.40
C ASN A 193 13.93 -14.36 3.56
N ALA A 194 14.18 -13.46 4.52
CA ALA A 194 14.83 -13.86 5.77
C ALA A 194 13.89 -14.65 6.70
N GLY A 195 12.57 -14.41 6.63
CA GLY A 195 11.52 -15.12 7.35
C GLY A 195 10.96 -16.33 6.60
N ASP A 196 9.87 -16.89 7.15
CA ASP A 196 9.16 -18.02 6.55
C ASP A 196 8.28 -17.57 5.38
N VAL A 197 8.20 -18.40 4.32
CA VAL A 197 7.19 -18.26 3.26
C VAL A 197 6.13 -19.34 3.46
N ARG A 198 4.87 -18.93 3.64
CA ARG A 198 3.76 -19.86 3.88
C ARG A 198 2.55 -19.58 3.00
N GLY A 199 2.13 -20.59 2.24
CA GLY A 199 0.88 -20.61 1.50
C GLY A 199 -0.03 -21.72 2.02
N ALA A 200 -1.29 -21.43 2.34
CA ALA A 200 -2.26 -22.50 2.55
C ALA A 200 -2.80 -23.09 1.22
N GLY A 201 -2.54 -22.42 0.10
CA GLY A 201 -2.65 -22.98 -1.26
C GLY A 201 -1.28 -23.33 -1.87
N ASP A 202 -1.20 -23.30 -3.20
CA ASP A 202 0.03 -23.51 -3.95
C ASP A 202 1.04 -22.38 -3.72
N VAL A 203 2.32 -22.73 -3.56
CA VAL A 203 3.43 -21.78 -3.71
C VAL A 203 4.05 -21.97 -5.08
N ARG A 204 4.07 -20.91 -5.90
CA ARG A 204 4.67 -21.00 -7.25
C ARG A 204 5.63 -19.86 -7.49
N ASP A 205 6.83 -20.18 -7.90
CA ASP A 205 7.80 -19.16 -8.28
C ASP A 205 8.44 -19.50 -9.64
N ALA A 206 8.64 -18.46 -10.44
CA ALA A 206 9.38 -18.57 -11.68
C ALA A 206 10.86 -18.19 -11.52
N GLY A 207 11.19 -17.41 -10.47
CA GLY A 207 12.56 -17.02 -10.12
C GLY A 207 13.23 -17.93 -9.09
N ASP A 208 14.37 -17.52 -8.57
CA ASP A 208 15.05 -18.23 -7.47
C ASP A 208 14.33 -17.93 -6.14
N VAL A 209 14.05 -18.99 -5.36
CA VAL A 209 13.57 -18.84 -3.98
C VAL A 209 14.76 -18.97 -3.04
N ARG A 210 15.08 -17.89 -2.31
CA ARG A 210 16.20 -17.87 -1.36
C ARG A 210 15.74 -17.42 0.00
N GLY A 211 15.91 -18.25 1.03
CA GLY A 211 15.53 -17.81 2.36
C GLY A 211 16.19 -18.51 3.53
N ALA A 212 16.22 -17.81 4.67
CA ALA A 212 16.71 -18.37 5.91
C ALA A 212 15.62 -19.11 6.70
N GLY A 213 14.34 -18.80 6.44
CA GLY A 213 13.19 -19.45 7.05
C GLY A 213 12.66 -20.65 6.26
N ASP A 214 11.63 -21.29 6.82
CA ASP A 214 10.98 -22.45 6.19
C ASP A 214 10.08 -22.03 5.03
N VAL A 215 10.05 -22.83 3.97
CA VAL A 215 9.05 -22.70 2.89
C VAL A 215 7.99 -23.79 3.08
N ARG A 216 6.72 -23.39 3.21
CA ARG A 216 5.62 -24.32 3.46
C ARG A 216 4.40 -24.03 2.60
N GLY A 217 4.10 -24.95 1.69
CA GLY A 217 2.81 -25.08 1.01
C GLY A 217 1.92 -26.11 1.73
N ALA A 218 0.60 -25.90 1.65
CA ALA A 218 -0.36 -26.99 1.82
C ALA A 218 -0.91 -27.49 0.47
N GLY A 219 -0.63 -26.77 -0.62
CA GLY A 219 -0.94 -27.12 -2.01
C GLY A 219 0.24 -27.75 -2.74
N ASP A 220 0.37 -27.52 -4.05
CA ASP A 220 1.56 -27.94 -4.82
C ASP A 220 2.61 -26.82 -4.85
N ASP A 221 3.85 -27.14 -4.46
CA ASP A 221 5.00 -26.26 -4.60
C ASP A 221 5.68 -26.46 -5.96
N ARG A 222 5.70 -25.39 -6.76
CA ARG A 222 6.35 -25.39 -8.08
C ARG A 222 7.35 -24.26 -8.20
N ASN A 223 8.63 -24.61 -8.26
CA ASN A 223 9.68 -23.65 -8.57
C ASN A 223 10.32 -23.95 -9.92
N ALA A 224 10.49 -22.92 -10.74
CA ALA A 224 11.26 -23.02 -11.98
C ALA A 224 12.74 -22.64 -11.79
N GLY A 225 13.07 -21.84 -10.75
CA GLY A 225 14.44 -21.46 -10.39
C GLY A 225 15.05 -22.36 -9.31
N ASP A 226 16.22 -21.99 -8.79
CA ASP A 226 16.85 -22.71 -7.68
C ASP A 226 16.13 -22.40 -6.36
N VAL A 227 15.85 -23.41 -5.53
CA VAL A 227 15.49 -23.21 -4.12
C VAL A 227 16.73 -23.38 -3.24
N ARG A 228 17.08 -22.32 -2.49
CA ARG A 228 18.23 -22.33 -1.57
C ARG A 228 17.84 -21.77 -0.22
N GLY A 229 17.96 -22.56 0.84
CA GLY A 229 17.67 -22.07 2.18
C GLY A 229 18.33 -22.84 3.30
N ALA A 230 18.31 -22.22 4.47
CA ALA A 230 18.74 -22.85 5.72
C ALA A 230 17.56 -23.50 6.48
N GLY A 231 16.32 -23.20 6.07
CA GLY A 231 15.09 -23.77 6.62
C GLY A 231 14.59 -24.98 5.83
N ASP A 232 13.65 -25.71 6.41
CA ASP A 232 13.06 -26.88 5.77
C ASP A 232 12.05 -26.47 4.69
N VAL A 233 12.09 -27.13 3.54
CA VAL A 233 10.97 -27.12 2.57
C VAL A 233 10.00 -28.24 2.96
N ARG A 234 8.78 -27.87 3.35
CA ARG A 234 7.74 -28.85 3.75
C ARG A 234 6.45 -28.57 3.02
N ASP A 235 6.14 -29.46 2.09
CA ASP A 235 4.91 -29.37 1.33
C ASP A 235 4.00 -30.59 1.56
N ALA A 236 2.70 -30.33 1.62
CA ALA A 236 1.71 -31.40 1.72
C ALA A 236 1.33 -31.97 0.34
N GLY A 237 1.53 -31.20 -0.73
CA GLY A 237 1.31 -31.59 -2.11
C GLY A 237 2.58 -32.02 -2.84
N ALA A 238 2.55 -31.95 -4.17
CA ALA A 238 3.66 -32.39 -5.00
C ALA A 238 4.68 -31.26 -5.20
N VAL A 239 5.93 -31.51 -4.80
CA VAL A 239 7.04 -30.61 -5.08
C VAL A 239 7.56 -30.86 -6.51
N HIS A 240 7.53 -29.83 -7.34
CA HIS A 240 8.18 -29.84 -8.66
C HIS A 240 9.18 -28.69 -8.74
N ASP A 241 10.45 -29.04 -8.60
CA ASP A 241 11.56 -28.10 -8.77
C ASP A 241 12.31 -28.43 -10.06
N ALA A 242 12.47 -27.43 -10.93
CA ALA A 242 13.26 -27.54 -12.14
C ALA A 242 14.73 -27.16 -11.93
N GLY A 243 15.06 -26.51 -10.80
CA GLY A 243 16.40 -26.10 -10.39
C GLY A 243 17.07 -27.07 -9.40
N ASP A 244 18.24 -26.66 -8.90
CA ASP A 244 18.97 -27.41 -7.87
C ASP A 244 18.42 -27.07 -6.47
N LEU A 245 17.85 -28.07 -5.77
CA LEU A 245 17.59 -27.98 -4.33
C LEU A 245 18.89 -28.07 -3.54
N ARG A 246 19.21 -27.03 -2.76
CA ARG A 246 20.37 -27.04 -1.85
C ARG A 246 19.98 -26.56 -0.45
N ASP A 247 19.94 -27.51 0.48
CA ASP A 247 19.90 -27.23 1.91
C ASP A 247 21.32 -26.96 2.42
N ALA A 248 21.47 -25.94 3.27
CA ALA A 248 22.74 -25.56 3.91
C ALA A 248 22.96 -26.28 5.26
#